data_AF-A0A5E6N861-F1
#
_entry.id   AF-A0A5E6N861-F1
#
_cell.length_a   1.000
_cell.length_b   1.000
_cell.length_c   1.000
_cell.angle_alpha   90.00
_cell.angle_beta   90.00
_cell.angle_gamma   90.00
#
_symmetry.space_group_name_H-M   'P 1'
#
loop_
_entity.id
_entity.type
_entity.pdbx_description
1 polymer ?
#
loop_
_entity_poly.entity_id
_entity_poly.type
_entity_poly.pdbx_seq_one_letter_code
_entity_poly.pdbx_strand_id
1 'polypeptide(L)' 'MIDNLVKGASGQAIQNMNLMFGLDERLGLEQIGLTL' A
#
# COMPACT_ATOMS: atom_id res chain seq x y z
N MET A 1 -5.19 -16.80 10.90
CA MET A 1 -4.80 -15.37 10.95
C MET A 1 -3.42 -15.16 10.31
N ILE A 2 -3.25 -15.45 9.02
CA ILE A 2 -1.97 -15.21 8.30
C ILE A 2 -2.19 -14.56 6.91
N ASP A 3 -3.38 -14.73 6.32
CA ASP A 3 -3.76 -14.11 5.05
C ASP A 3 -3.70 -12.57 5.03
N ASN A 4 -3.98 -11.89 6.14
CA ASN A 4 -4.05 -10.42 6.17
C ASN A 4 -2.67 -9.76 6.14
N LEU A 5 -1.60 -10.48 6.50
CA LEU A 5 -0.23 -9.97 6.39
C LEU A 5 0.27 -10.07 4.95
N VAL A 6 -0.18 -11.06 4.18
CA VAL A 6 0.28 -11.32 2.82
C VAL A 6 -0.50 -10.52 1.78
N LYS A 7 -1.81 -10.29 1.97
CA LYS A 7 -2.67 -9.65 0.95
C LYS A 7 -2.75 -8.12 1.03
N GLY A 8 -2.27 -7.47 2.10
CA GLY A 8 -2.44 -6.02 2.26
C GLY A 8 -1.46 -5.31 3.19
N ALA A 9 -0.49 -6.00 3.80
CA ALA A 9 0.44 -5.35 4.73
C ALA A 9 1.43 -4.40 4.02
N SER A 10 1.83 -4.72 2.78
CA SER A 10 2.72 -3.84 2.00
C SER A 10 2.04 -2.52 1.63
N GLY A 11 0.76 -2.57 1.24
CA GLY A 11 -0.04 -1.37 0.93
C GLY A 11 -0.18 -0.44 2.13
N GLN A 12 -0.58 -0.98 3.29
CA GLN A 12 -0.71 -0.17 4.52
C GLN A 12 0.64 0.35 5.03
N ALA A 13 1.74 -0.40 4.86
CA ALA A 13 3.06 0.08 5.24
C ALA A 13 3.50 1.30 4.42
N ILE A 14 3.22 1.31 3.11
CA ILE A 14 3.52 2.44 2.22
C ILE A 14 2.59 3.63 2.53
N GLN A 15 1.29 3.41 2.79
CA GLN A 15 0.38 4.50 3.20
C GLN A 15 0.88 5.18 4.48
N ASN A 16 1.24 4.39 5.49
CA ASN A 16 1.76 4.90 6.75
C ASN A 16 3.09 5.64 6.56
N MET A 17 3.95 5.15 5.66
CA MET A 17 5.18 5.84 5.29
C MET A 17 4.87 7.19 4.65
N ASN A 18 3.99 7.23 3.66
CA ASN A 18 3.60 8.46 2.98
C ASN A 18 3.07 9.51 3.96
N LEU A 19 2.20 9.11 4.90
CA LEU A 19 1.72 9.98 5.97
C LEU A 19 2.84 10.54 6.85
N MET A 20 3.81 9.71 7.25
CA MET A 20 4.96 10.15 8.06
C MET A 20 5.85 11.17 7.33
N PHE A 21 5.96 11.08 6.01
CA PHE A 21 6.76 12.00 5.20
C PHE A 21 5.95 13.16 4.60
N GLY A 22 4.65 13.28 4.91
CA GLY A 22 3.78 14.32 4.36
C GLY A 22 3.53 14.17 2.85
N LEU A 23 3.67 12.95 2.32
CA LEU A 23 3.39 12.59 0.94
C LEU A 23 1.93 12.15 0.80
N ASP A 24 1.41 12.16 -0.42
CA ASP A 24 0.07 11.65 -0.72
C ASP A 24 -0.03 10.15 -0.36
N GLU A 25 -1.06 9.75 0.39
CA GLU A 25 -1.24 8.34 0.83
C GLU A 25 -1.25 7.34 -0.34
N ARG A 26 -1.67 7.77 -1.54
CA ARG A 26 -1.79 6.92 -2.73
C ARG A 26 -0.51 6.90 -3.57
N LEU A 27 0.48 7.72 -3.22
CA LEU A 27 1.76 7.78 -3.93
C LEU A 27 2.43 6.40 -3.92
N GLY A 28 2.68 5.85 -5.12
CA GLY A 28 3.29 4.52 -5.28
C GLY A 28 2.37 3.33 -4.97
N LEU A 29 1.08 3.59 -4.69
CA LEU A 29 0.05 2.57 -4.44
C LEU A 29 -1.05 2.55 -5.50
N GLU A 30 -0.82 3.21 -6.62
CA GLU A 30 -1.61 2.95 -7.81
C GLU A 30 -1.46 1.47 -8.13
N GLN A 31 -2.53 0.70 -7.86
CA GLN A 31 -2.60 -0.68 -8.29
C GLN A 31 -2.40 -0.64 -9.81
N ILE A 32 -1.20 -1.00 -10.25
CA ILE A 32 -1.00 -1.58 -11.57
C ILE A 32 -1.68 -2.95 -11.50
N GLY A 33 -3.02 -2.92 -11.41
CA GLY A 33 -3.87 -4.00 -11.78
C GLY A 33 -3.69 -4.13 -13.27
N LEU A 34 -2.69 -4.92 -13.64
CA LEU A 34 -2.57 -5.46 -14.98
C LEU A 34 -3.88 -6.21 -15.22
N THR A 35 -4.86 -5.53 -15.80
CA THR A 35 -6.06 -6.12 -16.38
C THR A 35 -5.58 -6.98 -17.55
N LEU A 36 -5.32 -8.25 -17.26
CA LEU A 36 -5.27 -9.36 -18.20
C LEU A 36 -6.48 -10.24 -17.93
#